data_AF-A0A1M6HD08-F1
#
_entry.id   AF-A0A1M6HD08-F1
#
_cell.length_a   1.000
_cell.length_b   1.000
_cell.length_c   1.000
_cell.angle_alpha   90.00
_cell.angle_beta   90.00
_cell.angle_gamma   90.00
#
_symmetry.space_group_name_H-M   'P 1'
#
loop_
_entity.id
_entity.type
_entity.pdbx_description
1 polymer ?
#
loop_
_entity_poly.entity_id
_entity_poly.type
_entity_poly.pdbx_seq_one_letter_code
_entity_poly.pdbx_strand_id
1 'polypeptide(L)'
;MLRIFRKYTTFIAVALLIAELFGMLHFKRMEELSGLEIHDNYFYLFQYLFIFTFGYLVLRWLFRLWKEYRSLKNDKNEAELMLLKSRVDPHFFFNTLNNLYGLAIEKSDRAPEVILKLSEVMRYTIYEGENDYVTLKNEIEYLETYLEIHKLRYQKKVRISFKIQIDDIEIKIAPLMLIMLLENAIKHGVESMVDNAYIDMDLKATKNTVFFQIINNFKPVIRGAKGIGLSNLKKRLQLIYPKRHELLLKKGEGTYQATLKIQTL
;
A
#
# COMPACT_ATOMS: atom_id res chain seq x y z
N MET A 1 2.22 2.27 -31.68
CA MET A 1 2.20 3.34 -32.70
C MET A 1 2.28 4.76 -32.11
N LEU A 2 1.38 5.18 -31.20
CA LEU A 2 1.34 6.57 -30.66
C LEU A 2 2.60 7.06 -29.92
N ARG A 3 3.33 6.19 -29.21
CA ARG A 3 4.56 6.56 -28.47
C ARG A 3 5.73 6.95 -29.38
N ILE A 4 5.80 6.30 -30.54
CA ILE A 4 6.82 6.52 -31.56
C ILE A 4 6.57 7.88 -32.23
N PHE A 5 5.33 8.14 -32.64
CA PHE A 5 4.91 9.43 -33.20
C PHE A 5 5.17 10.61 -32.26
N ARG A 6 4.94 10.41 -30.94
CA ARG A 6 5.18 11.44 -29.92
C ARG A 6 6.65 11.81 -29.76
N LYS A 7 7.59 10.86 -29.87
CA LYS A 7 9.04 11.15 -29.81
C LYS A 7 9.46 12.03 -30.99
N TYR A 8 8.99 11.68 -32.19
CA TYR A 8 9.32 12.42 -33.41
C TYR A 8 8.78 13.85 -33.41
N THR A 9 7.57 14.10 -32.90
CA THR A 9 7.02 15.49 -32.85
C THR A 9 7.88 16.47 -32.04
N THR A 10 8.48 16.04 -30.92
CA THR A 10 9.39 16.89 -30.14
C THR A 10 10.71 17.12 -30.87
N PHE A 11 11.25 16.09 -31.51
CA PHE A 11 12.48 16.18 -32.28
C PHE A 11 12.32 17.11 -33.48
N ILE A 12 11.20 17.01 -34.20
CA ILE A 12 10.83 17.88 -35.33
C ILE A 12 10.70 19.33 -34.86
N ALA A 13 10.01 19.59 -33.74
CA ALA A 13 9.84 20.96 -33.22
C ALA A 13 11.17 21.59 -32.76
N VAL A 14 12.09 20.80 -32.17
CA VAL A 14 13.43 21.28 -31.81
C VAL A 14 14.28 21.54 -33.07
N ALA A 15 14.19 20.67 -34.07
CA ALA A 15 14.89 20.86 -35.35
C ALA A 15 14.38 22.11 -36.08
N LEU A 16 13.07 22.37 -36.06
CA LEU A 16 12.46 23.59 -36.61
C LEU A 16 12.97 24.85 -35.89
N LEU A 17 13.03 24.85 -34.55
CA LEU A 17 13.59 25.98 -33.79
C LEU A 17 15.06 26.25 -34.12
N ILE A 18 15.86 25.21 -34.29
CA ILE A 18 17.27 25.34 -34.68
C ILE A 18 17.38 25.92 -36.10
N ALA A 19 16.55 25.43 -37.03
CA ALA A 19 16.51 25.93 -38.40
C ALA A 19 16.04 27.39 -38.48
N GLU A 20 15.04 27.79 -37.68
CA GLU A 20 14.55 29.17 -37.56
C GLU A 20 15.63 30.09 -36.99
N LEU A 21 16.35 29.67 -35.95
CA LEU A 21 17.46 30.41 -35.37
C LEU A 21 18.61 30.61 -36.39
N PHE A 22 18.97 29.54 -37.11
CA PHE A 22 19.99 29.60 -38.15
C PHE A 22 19.57 30.47 -39.33
N GLY A 23 18.30 30.39 -39.72
CA GLY A 23 17.68 31.24 -40.74
C GLY A 23 17.74 32.72 -40.36
N MET A 24 17.40 33.09 -39.12
CA MET A 24 17.51 34.46 -38.62
C MET A 24 18.96 34.99 -38.64
N LEU A 25 19.93 34.16 -38.21
CA LEU A 25 21.35 34.54 -38.23
C LEU A 25 21.90 34.73 -39.65
N HIS A 26 21.53 33.83 -40.58
CA HIS A 26 21.93 33.93 -41.98
C HIS A 26 21.28 35.13 -42.69
N PHE A 27 20.01 35.39 -42.42
CA PHE A 27 19.28 36.52 -42.98
C PHE A 27 19.92 37.84 -42.57
N LYS A 28 20.16 38.03 -41.26
CA LYS A 28 20.82 39.24 -40.73
C LYS A 28 22.20 39.46 -41.34
N ARG A 29 22.99 38.39 -41.51
CA ARG A 29 24.31 38.46 -42.15
C ARG A 29 24.24 38.82 -43.64
N MET A 30 23.22 38.36 -44.37
CA MET A 30 23.04 38.73 -45.78
C MET A 30 22.61 40.19 -45.95
N GLU A 31 21.76 40.69 -45.06
CA GLU A 31 21.36 42.10 -45.01
C GLU A 31 22.58 43.02 -44.80
N GLU A 32 23.42 42.70 -43.81
CA GLU A 32 24.68 43.42 -43.54
C GLU A 32 25.65 43.43 -44.75
N LEU A 33 25.70 42.35 -45.53
CA LEU A 33 26.62 42.20 -46.68
C LEU A 33 26.09 42.81 -47.98
N SER A 34 24.77 42.84 -48.17
CA SER A 34 24.15 43.27 -49.44
C SER A 34 23.83 44.77 -49.49
N GLY A 35 23.73 45.43 -48.32
CA GLY A 35 23.35 46.84 -48.23
C GLY A 35 21.93 47.13 -48.76
N LEU A 36 21.15 46.09 -49.08
CA LEU A 36 19.75 46.16 -49.45
C LEU A 36 18.93 45.97 -48.17
N GLU A 37 18.02 46.89 -47.88
CA GLU A 37 16.99 46.69 -46.86
C GLU A 37 16.03 45.59 -47.34
N ILE A 38 16.38 44.33 -47.11
CA ILE A 38 15.50 43.21 -47.39
C ILE A 38 14.34 43.32 -46.38
N HIS A 39 13.17 43.69 -46.90
CA HIS A 39 11.93 44.00 -46.18
C HIS A 39 11.80 43.35 -44.78
N ASP A 40 11.75 44.18 -43.73
CA ASP A 40 11.55 43.84 -42.31
C ASP A 40 10.47 42.76 -42.05
N ASN A 41 9.49 42.66 -42.95
CA ASN A 41 8.37 41.73 -42.89
C ASN A 41 8.80 40.25 -42.77
N TYR A 42 9.89 39.85 -43.43
CA TYR A 42 10.39 38.46 -43.34
C TYR A 42 11.04 38.17 -41.99
N PHE A 43 11.79 39.14 -41.44
CA PHE A 43 12.39 39.01 -40.12
C PHE A 43 11.31 38.86 -39.03
N TYR A 44 10.27 39.70 -39.08
CA TYR A 44 9.13 39.58 -38.17
C TYR A 44 8.41 38.23 -38.32
N LEU A 45 8.23 37.70 -39.54
CA LEU A 45 7.65 36.38 -39.76
C LEU A 45 8.47 35.27 -39.08
N PHE A 46 9.80 35.27 -39.21
CA PHE A 46 10.67 34.30 -38.53
C PHE A 46 10.59 34.44 -37.00
N GLN A 47 10.52 35.68 -36.49
CA GLN A 47 10.36 35.93 -35.06
C GLN A 47 9.01 35.40 -34.54
N TYR A 48 7.91 35.60 -35.28
CA TYR A 48 6.61 35.05 -34.92
C TYR A 48 6.63 33.51 -34.93
N LEU A 49 7.16 32.89 -35.98
CA LEU A 49 7.29 31.44 -36.08
C LEU A 49 8.08 30.87 -34.90
N PHE A 50 9.21 31.51 -34.55
CA PHE A 50 10.01 31.14 -33.39
C PHE A 50 9.25 31.24 -32.07
N ILE A 51 8.51 32.33 -31.85
CA ILE A 51 7.69 32.51 -30.65
C ILE A 51 6.60 31.42 -30.57
N PHE A 52 5.98 31.08 -31.70
CA PHE A 52 4.95 30.03 -31.76
C PHE A 52 5.53 28.64 -31.50
N THR A 53 6.65 28.27 -32.13
CA THR A 53 7.30 26.97 -31.96
C THR A 53 7.87 26.82 -30.55
N PHE A 54 8.50 27.86 -30.00
CA PHE A 54 8.97 27.92 -28.62
C PHE A 54 7.81 27.82 -27.62
N GLY A 55 6.76 28.63 -27.81
CA GLY A 55 5.55 28.61 -26.99
C GLY A 55 4.88 27.24 -26.98
N TYR A 56 4.78 26.58 -28.13
CA TYR A 56 4.28 25.20 -28.25
C TYR A 56 5.12 24.22 -27.41
N LEU A 57 6.44 24.31 -27.45
CA LEU A 57 7.31 23.44 -26.65
C LEU A 57 7.15 23.69 -25.15
N VAL A 58 7.07 24.95 -24.72
CA VAL A 58 6.86 25.34 -23.32
C VAL A 58 5.50 24.82 -22.82
N LEU A 59 4.42 25.07 -23.57
CA LEU A 59 3.08 24.56 -23.22
C LEU A 59 3.04 23.04 -23.12
N ARG A 60 3.70 22.34 -24.06
CA ARG A 60 3.79 20.88 -24.04
C ARG A 60 4.63 20.36 -22.87
N TRP A 61 5.66 21.10 -22.44
CA TRP A 61 6.46 20.78 -21.26
C TRP A 61 5.65 21.00 -19.97
N LEU A 62 4.98 22.14 -19.84
CA LEU A 62 4.08 22.44 -18.72
C LEU A 62 2.96 21.39 -18.60
N PHE A 63 2.36 20.97 -19.72
CA PHE A 63 1.33 19.94 -19.71
C PHE A 63 1.86 18.57 -19.25
N ARG A 64 3.13 18.25 -19.56
CA ARG A 64 3.77 17.02 -19.06
C ARG A 64 3.98 17.08 -17.56
N LEU A 65 4.57 18.18 -17.07
CA LEU A 65 4.76 18.41 -15.64
C LEU A 65 3.45 18.34 -14.86
N TRP A 66 2.41 19.00 -15.38
CA TRP A 66 1.10 19.00 -14.74
C TRP A 66 0.46 17.61 -14.69
N LYS A 67 0.62 16.81 -15.75
CA LYS A 67 0.14 15.44 -15.78
C LYS A 67 0.89 14.56 -14.78
N GLU A 68 2.19 14.71 -14.68
CA GLU A 68 3.04 13.97 -13.73
C GLU A 68 2.72 14.36 -12.29
N TYR A 69 2.58 15.65 -12.01
CA TYR A 69 2.15 16.18 -10.71
C TYR A 69 0.77 15.67 -10.31
N ARG A 70 -0.21 15.66 -11.23
CA ARG A 70 -1.53 15.05 -10.97
C ARG A 70 -1.44 13.56 -10.68
N SER A 71 -0.63 12.81 -11.43
CA SER A 71 -0.46 11.38 -11.20
C SER A 71 0.09 11.15 -9.79
N LEU A 72 1.16 11.84 -9.43
CA LEU A 72 1.76 11.75 -8.10
C LEU A 72 0.78 12.13 -6.99
N LYS A 73 -0.02 13.18 -7.19
CA LYS A 73 -1.04 13.61 -6.23
C LYS A 73 -2.17 12.59 -6.11
N ASN A 74 -2.60 11.98 -7.21
CA ASN A 74 -3.62 10.93 -7.20
C ASN A 74 -3.08 9.66 -6.55
N ASP A 75 -1.86 9.24 -6.86
CA ASP A 75 -1.21 8.08 -6.25
C ASP A 75 -1.03 8.29 -4.74
N LYS A 76 -0.66 9.52 -4.32
CA LYS A 76 -0.60 9.92 -2.91
C LYS A 76 -1.97 9.87 -2.24
N ASN A 77 -2.99 10.48 -2.85
CA ASN A 77 -4.35 10.47 -2.31
C ASN A 77 -4.93 9.05 -2.26
N GLU A 78 -4.67 8.21 -3.25
CA GLU A 78 -5.09 6.81 -3.26
C GLU A 78 -4.36 6.02 -2.17
N ALA A 79 -3.06 6.28 -1.96
CA ALA A 79 -2.29 5.69 -0.88
C ALA A 79 -2.84 6.12 0.50
N GLU A 80 -3.09 7.41 0.72
CA GLU A 80 -3.70 7.93 1.96
C GLU A 80 -5.11 7.37 2.18
N LEU A 81 -5.93 7.31 1.12
CA LEU A 81 -7.28 6.75 1.18
C LEU A 81 -7.26 5.23 1.41
N MET A 82 -6.26 4.50 0.91
CA MET A 82 -6.01 3.10 1.25
C MET A 82 -5.55 2.94 2.70
N LEU A 83 -4.69 3.82 3.21
CA LEU A 83 -4.29 3.85 4.62
C LEU A 83 -5.52 4.07 5.53
N LEU A 84 -6.50 4.88 5.11
CA LEU A 84 -7.77 5.04 5.83
C LEU A 84 -8.69 3.82 5.68
N LYS A 85 -8.89 3.30 4.46
CA LYS A 85 -9.85 2.21 4.19
C LYS A 85 -9.41 0.84 4.71
N SER A 86 -8.12 0.64 4.97
CA SER A 86 -7.55 -0.64 5.42
C SER A 86 -7.79 -0.93 6.91
N ARG A 87 -8.40 -0.03 7.67
CA ARG A 87 -8.38 -0.08 9.14
C ARG A 87 -9.46 -0.97 9.77
N VAL A 88 -10.49 -1.36 9.03
CA VAL A 88 -11.65 -2.10 9.57
C VAL A 88 -11.99 -3.23 8.59
N ASP A 89 -11.87 -4.51 8.99
CA ASP A 89 -12.46 -5.63 8.23
C ASP A 89 -13.96 -5.72 8.58
N PRO A 90 -14.88 -5.16 7.77
CA PRO A 90 -16.29 -5.12 8.13
C PRO A 90 -16.85 -6.53 8.29
N HIS A 91 -16.29 -7.49 7.55
CA HIS A 91 -16.73 -8.88 7.57
C HIS A 91 -16.45 -9.57 8.92
N PHE A 92 -15.29 -9.33 9.53
CA PHE A 92 -15.00 -9.82 10.88
C PHE A 92 -16.01 -9.29 11.90
N PHE A 93 -16.32 -7.99 11.86
CA PHE A 93 -17.27 -7.37 12.78
C PHE A 93 -18.70 -7.90 12.61
N PHE A 94 -19.22 -7.96 11.37
CA PHE A 94 -20.54 -8.52 11.11
C PHE A 94 -20.66 -9.98 11.57
N ASN A 95 -19.64 -10.80 11.30
CA ASN A 95 -19.66 -12.21 11.71
C ASN A 95 -19.59 -12.38 13.23
N THR A 96 -18.83 -11.54 13.93
CA THR A 96 -18.73 -11.62 15.39
C THR A 96 -20.03 -11.16 16.05
N LEU A 97 -20.69 -10.12 15.53
CA LEU A 97 -22.02 -9.70 15.97
C LEU A 97 -23.08 -10.79 15.75
N ASN A 98 -23.05 -11.47 14.60
CA ASN A 98 -23.98 -12.56 14.32
C ASN A 98 -23.78 -13.76 15.27
N ASN A 99 -22.54 -14.11 15.61
CA ASN A 99 -22.28 -15.17 16.58
C ASN A 99 -22.78 -14.77 17.98
N LEU A 100 -22.51 -13.52 18.38
CA LEU A 100 -23.01 -12.98 19.63
C LEU A 100 -24.54 -13.00 19.71
N TYR A 101 -25.23 -12.65 18.63
CA TYR A 101 -26.68 -12.76 18.54
C TYR A 101 -27.16 -14.20 18.77
N GLY A 102 -26.48 -15.19 18.21
CA GLY A 102 -26.73 -16.61 18.49
C GLY A 102 -26.55 -16.96 19.97
N LEU A 103 -25.42 -16.57 20.58
CA LEU A 103 -25.15 -16.80 22.00
C LEU A 103 -26.17 -16.13 22.92
N ALA A 104 -26.65 -14.94 22.54
CA ALA A 104 -27.68 -14.21 23.27
C ALA A 104 -29.05 -14.89 23.19
N ILE A 105 -29.43 -15.43 22.03
CA ILE A 105 -30.63 -16.25 21.86
C ILE A 105 -30.54 -17.51 22.73
N GLU A 106 -29.38 -18.17 22.73
CA GLU A 106 -29.12 -19.40 23.49
C GLU A 106 -28.99 -19.16 25.00
N LYS A 107 -29.06 -17.89 25.47
CA LYS A 107 -28.80 -17.49 26.86
C LYS A 107 -27.49 -18.06 27.40
N SER A 108 -26.46 -18.07 26.55
CA SER A 108 -25.15 -18.59 26.94
C SER A 108 -24.50 -17.68 27.97
N ASP A 109 -24.01 -18.27 29.07
CA ASP A 109 -23.20 -17.55 30.08
C ASP A 109 -21.90 -16.97 29.49
N ARG A 110 -21.52 -17.39 28.27
CA ARG A 110 -20.34 -16.86 27.55
C ARG A 110 -20.61 -15.59 26.76
N ALA A 111 -21.88 -15.22 26.54
CA ALA A 111 -22.22 -14.05 25.73
C ALA A 111 -21.63 -12.74 26.28
N PRO A 112 -21.68 -12.43 27.60
CA PRO A 112 -21.09 -11.22 28.15
C PRO A 112 -19.57 -11.13 27.94
N GLU A 113 -18.86 -12.25 28.06
CA GLU A 113 -17.41 -12.31 27.86
C GLU A 113 -17.05 -12.00 26.39
N VAL A 114 -17.78 -12.58 25.44
CA VAL A 114 -17.60 -12.32 24.00
C VAL A 114 -17.88 -10.85 23.66
N ILE A 115 -18.89 -10.23 24.27
CA ILE A 115 -19.19 -8.80 24.10
C ILE A 115 -18.00 -7.96 24.56
N LEU A 116 -17.48 -8.24 25.75
CA LEU A 116 -16.37 -7.48 26.32
C LEU A 116 -15.15 -7.56 25.41
N LYS A 117 -14.72 -8.76 25.00
CA LYS A 117 -13.57 -8.95 24.10
C LYS A 117 -13.79 -8.31 22.73
N LEU A 118 -14.99 -8.39 22.17
CA LEU A 118 -15.31 -7.69 20.92
C LEU A 118 -15.18 -6.17 21.09
N SER A 119 -15.65 -5.62 22.22
CA SER A 119 -15.53 -4.19 22.51
C SER A 119 -14.07 -3.75 22.64
N GLU A 120 -13.19 -4.61 23.19
CA GLU A 120 -11.75 -4.37 23.28
C GLU A 120 -11.11 -4.30 21.89
N VAL A 121 -11.41 -5.28 21.03
CA VAL A 121 -10.93 -5.31 19.64
C VAL A 121 -11.42 -4.10 18.84
N MET A 122 -12.68 -3.72 19.00
CA MET A 122 -13.25 -2.52 18.36
C MET A 122 -12.56 -1.24 18.85
N ARG A 123 -12.40 -1.10 20.16
CA ARG A 123 -11.77 0.07 20.76
C ARG A 123 -10.33 0.22 20.28
N TYR A 124 -9.56 -0.86 20.27
CA TYR A 124 -8.20 -0.85 19.73
C TYR A 124 -8.18 -0.41 18.25
N THR A 125 -9.04 -1.03 17.42
CA THR A 125 -9.11 -0.71 15.99
C THR A 125 -9.43 0.76 15.73
N ILE A 126 -10.33 1.35 16.52
CA ILE A 126 -10.80 2.73 16.36
C ILE A 126 -9.80 3.74 16.90
N TYR A 127 -9.31 3.56 18.13
CA TYR A 127 -8.48 4.57 18.80
C TYR A 127 -6.99 4.35 18.55
N GLU A 128 -6.50 3.11 18.74
CA GLU A 128 -5.08 2.79 18.54
C GLU A 128 -4.73 2.66 17.06
N GLY A 129 -5.68 2.21 16.23
CA GLY A 129 -5.53 2.14 14.78
C GLY A 129 -5.37 3.50 14.09
N GLU A 130 -5.70 4.60 14.78
CA GLU A 130 -5.50 5.98 14.30
C GLU A 130 -4.13 6.57 14.62
N ASN A 131 -3.42 6.02 15.60
CA ASN A 131 -2.10 6.47 16.00
C ASN A 131 -1.04 6.15 14.92
N ASP A 132 -0.01 7.00 14.84
CA ASP A 132 1.14 6.73 13.96
C ASP A 132 1.91 5.49 14.43
N TYR A 133 2.03 5.32 15.75
CA TYR A 133 2.72 4.22 16.40
C TYR A 133 2.04 3.81 17.70
N VAL A 134 2.11 2.52 18.01
CA VAL A 134 1.66 1.88 19.25
C VAL A 134 2.78 1.01 19.81
N THR A 135 2.72 0.67 21.09
CA THR A 135 3.69 -0.26 21.68
C THR A 135 3.49 -1.67 21.15
N LEU A 136 4.55 -2.46 21.15
CA LEU A 136 4.47 -3.86 20.77
C LEU A 136 3.59 -4.64 21.77
N LYS A 137 3.57 -4.21 23.04
CA LYS A 137 2.61 -4.68 24.06
C LYS A 137 1.18 -4.61 23.55
N ASN A 138 0.77 -3.44 23.08
CA ASN A 138 -0.57 -3.14 22.59
C ASN A 138 -0.95 -4.06 21.40
N GLU A 139 -0.02 -4.29 20.47
CA GLU A 139 -0.25 -5.22 19.35
C GLU A 139 -0.37 -6.68 19.81
N ILE A 140 0.39 -7.10 20.82
CA ILE A 140 0.32 -8.46 21.36
C ILE A 140 -1.02 -8.69 22.05
N GLU A 141 -1.42 -7.81 22.97
CA GLU A 141 -2.70 -7.88 23.67
C GLU A 141 -3.85 -7.92 22.65
N TYR A 142 -3.76 -7.11 21.60
CA TYR A 142 -4.73 -7.12 20.52
C TYR A 142 -4.80 -8.47 19.76
N LEU A 143 -3.66 -9.09 19.44
CA LEU A 143 -3.63 -10.42 18.83
C LEU A 143 -4.22 -11.49 19.76
N GLU A 144 -3.91 -11.44 21.06
CA GLU A 144 -4.41 -12.41 22.05
C GLU A 144 -5.92 -12.32 22.20
N THR A 145 -6.48 -11.12 22.41
CA THR A 145 -7.93 -10.91 22.49
C THR A 145 -8.61 -11.36 21.19
N TYR A 146 -8.01 -11.07 20.03
CA TYR A 146 -8.52 -11.52 18.74
C TYR A 146 -8.57 -13.06 18.63
N LEU A 147 -7.51 -13.75 19.07
CA LEU A 147 -7.46 -15.21 19.10
C LEU A 147 -8.51 -15.82 20.04
N GLU A 148 -8.76 -15.20 21.19
CA GLU A 148 -9.76 -15.66 22.16
C GLU A 148 -11.17 -15.60 21.59
N ILE A 149 -11.54 -14.50 20.91
CA ILE A 149 -12.82 -14.40 20.21
C ILE A 149 -12.95 -15.54 19.19
N HIS A 150 -11.90 -15.83 18.41
CA HIS A 150 -11.94 -16.93 17.45
C HIS A 150 -12.07 -18.30 18.13
N LYS A 151 -11.36 -18.55 19.24
CA LYS A 151 -11.51 -19.79 20.03
C LYS A 151 -12.94 -19.96 20.55
N LEU A 152 -13.60 -18.88 20.96
CA LEU A 152 -14.98 -18.91 21.42
C LEU A 152 -15.97 -19.13 20.27
N ARG A 153 -15.68 -18.59 19.07
CA ARG A 153 -16.50 -18.74 17.86
C ARG A 153 -16.45 -20.15 17.29
N TYR A 154 -15.30 -20.82 17.33
CA TYR A 154 -15.11 -22.14 16.73
C TYR A 154 -15.30 -23.26 17.75
N GLN A 155 -16.34 -24.06 17.55
CA GLN A 155 -16.52 -25.32 18.29
C GLN A 155 -15.48 -26.39 17.91
N LYS A 156 -14.68 -26.16 16.86
CA LYS A 156 -13.64 -27.07 16.38
C LYS A 156 -12.32 -26.83 17.10
N LYS A 157 -11.59 -27.92 17.38
CA LYS A 157 -10.25 -27.83 17.98
C LYS A 157 -9.25 -27.28 16.98
N VAL A 158 -8.85 -26.03 17.16
CA VAL A 158 -7.73 -25.39 16.44
C VAL A 158 -6.52 -25.36 17.37
N ARG A 159 -5.36 -25.84 16.89
CA ARG A 159 -4.10 -25.73 17.64
C ARG A 159 -3.47 -24.38 17.37
N ILE A 160 -3.40 -23.53 18.39
CA ILE A 160 -2.80 -22.19 18.28
C ILE A 160 -1.60 -22.11 19.22
N SER A 161 -0.42 -21.84 18.68
CA SER A 161 0.81 -21.58 19.43
C SER A 161 1.25 -20.14 19.21
N PHE A 162 1.55 -19.42 20.28
CA PHE A 162 2.15 -18.09 20.20
C PHE A 162 3.38 -18.04 21.10
N LYS A 163 4.55 -17.93 20.50
CA LYS A 163 5.83 -17.76 21.20
C LYS A 163 6.25 -16.30 21.13
N ILE A 164 6.63 -15.75 22.27
CA ILE A 164 6.97 -14.34 22.42
C ILE A 164 8.35 -14.26 23.08
N GLN A 165 9.30 -13.61 22.42
CA GLN A 165 10.67 -13.39 22.90
C GLN A 165 11.06 -11.93 22.65
N ILE A 166 10.89 -11.08 23.66
CA ILE A 166 10.99 -9.63 23.50
C ILE A 166 11.90 -9.07 24.58
N ASP A 167 12.91 -8.30 24.16
CA ASP A 167 13.83 -7.63 25.08
C ASP A 167 13.17 -6.42 25.78
N ASP A 168 12.29 -5.71 25.06
CA ASP A 168 11.58 -4.53 25.53
C ASP A 168 10.16 -4.45 24.92
N ILE A 169 9.13 -4.42 25.76
CA ILE A 169 7.72 -4.43 25.34
C ILE A 169 7.24 -3.04 24.84
N GLU A 170 7.99 -1.98 25.16
CA GLU A 170 7.67 -0.60 24.83
C GLU A 170 8.14 -0.19 23.43
N ILE A 171 8.76 -1.12 22.69
CA ILE A 171 9.13 -0.93 21.28
C ILE A 171 7.91 -0.48 20.48
N LYS A 172 8.06 0.59 19.69
CA LYS A 172 6.95 1.18 18.93
C LYS A 172 6.91 0.68 17.49
N ILE A 173 5.73 0.24 17.06
CA ILE A 173 5.43 -0.14 15.67
C ILE A 173 4.13 0.51 15.18
N ALA A 174 3.95 0.59 13.86
CA ALA A 174 2.69 1.00 13.30
C ALA A 174 1.58 0.01 13.72
N PRO A 175 0.38 0.49 14.08
CA PRO A 175 -0.67 -0.36 14.59
C PRO A 175 -1.23 -1.29 13.52
N LEU A 176 -1.89 -2.37 13.91
CA LEU A 176 -2.61 -3.31 13.06
C LEU A 176 -1.72 -3.93 11.97
N MET A 177 -0.42 -4.14 12.22
CA MET A 177 0.49 -4.73 11.24
C MET A 177 0.55 -6.25 11.39
N LEU A 178 0.58 -6.73 12.64
CA LEU A 178 0.66 -8.16 12.93
C LEU A 178 -0.69 -8.84 12.70
N ILE A 179 -1.79 -8.16 13.03
CA ILE A 179 -3.14 -8.68 12.87
C ILE A 179 -3.47 -9.03 11.41
N MET A 180 -2.99 -8.25 10.44
CA MET A 180 -3.26 -8.50 9.01
C MET A 180 -2.73 -9.88 8.57
N LEU A 181 -1.65 -10.36 9.19
CA LEU A 181 -1.10 -11.68 8.94
C LEU A 181 -1.88 -12.78 9.68
N LEU A 182 -2.32 -12.51 10.91
CA LEU A 182 -3.17 -13.42 11.69
C LEU A 182 -4.56 -13.61 11.05
N GLU A 183 -5.21 -12.53 10.63
CA GLU A 183 -6.47 -12.56 9.88
C GLU A 183 -6.35 -13.41 8.62
N ASN A 184 -5.25 -13.23 7.87
CA ASN A 184 -4.98 -14.02 6.69
C ASN A 184 -4.82 -15.52 7.02
N ALA A 185 -4.12 -15.85 8.12
CA ALA A 185 -3.95 -17.23 8.57
C ALA A 185 -5.27 -17.87 9.05
N ILE A 186 -6.15 -17.12 9.70
CA ILE A 186 -7.45 -17.65 10.14
C ILE A 186 -8.39 -17.84 8.95
N LYS A 187 -8.52 -16.82 8.09
CA LYS A 187 -9.42 -16.84 6.93
C LYS A 187 -9.03 -17.90 5.89
N HIS A 188 -7.73 -18.04 5.63
CA HIS A 188 -7.26 -18.98 4.61
C HIS A 188 -6.78 -20.31 5.18
N GLY A 189 -6.54 -20.39 6.48
CA GLY A 189 -6.19 -21.62 7.17
C GLY A 189 -7.39 -22.21 7.91
N VAL A 190 -7.68 -21.68 9.10
CA VAL A 190 -8.71 -22.20 10.02
C VAL A 190 -10.07 -22.35 9.35
N GLU A 191 -10.55 -21.33 8.64
CA GLU A 191 -11.85 -21.38 7.94
C GLU A 191 -11.89 -22.38 6.78
N SER A 192 -10.73 -22.69 6.18
CA SER A 192 -10.63 -23.63 5.05
C SER A 192 -10.52 -25.09 5.48
N MET A 193 -10.19 -25.34 6.75
CA MET A 193 -9.87 -26.66 7.29
C MET A 193 -11.09 -27.29 7.96
N VAL A 194 -11.32 -28.57 7.70
CA VAL A 194 -12.40 -29.31 8.37
C VAL A 194 -11.98 -29.74 9.76
N ASP A 195 -10.75 -30.27 9.91
CA ASP A 195 -10.13 -30.72 11.15
C ASP A 195 -8.62 -30.44 11.14
N ASN A 196 -7.98 -30.54 12.31
CA ASN A 196 -6.53 -30.37 12.49
C ASN A 196 -5.97 -29.03 11.98
N ALA A 197 -6.77 -27.96 12.03
CA ALA A 197 -6.29 -26.62 11.75
C ALA A 197 -5.25 -26.20 12.79
N TYR A 198 -4.14 -25.59 12.33
CA TYR A 198 -3.16 -25.01 13.23
C TYR A 198 -2.66 -23.65 12.76
N ILE A 199 -2.26 -22.85 13.74
CA ILE A 199 -1.55 -21.59 13.57
C ILE A 199 -0.40 -21.60 14.57
N ASP A 200 0.82 -21.47 14.07
CA ASP A 200 2.03 -21.29 14.88
C ASP A 200 2.58 -19.87 14.64
N MET A 201 2.72 -19.10 15.71
CA MET A 201 3.21 -17.73 15.71
C MET A 201 4.48 -17.61 16.55
N ASP A 202 5.45 -16.88 16.03
CA ASP A 202 6.73 -16.59 16.69
C ASP A 202 7.02 -15.08 16.54
N LEU A 203 6.96 -14.36 17.66
CA LEU A 203 7.27 -12.94 17.76
C LEU A 203 8.59 -12.77 18.51
N LYS A 204 9.57 -12.18 17.85
CA LYS A 204 10.85 -11.81 18.42
C LYS A 204 11.08 -10.33 18.27
N ALA A 205 11.54 -9.66 19.31
CA ALA A 205 11.88 -8.25 19.21
C ALA A 205 13.15 -7.93 20.00
N THR A 206 14.00 -7.15 19.35
CA THR A 206 15.17 -6.48 19.91
C THR A 206 14.97 -4.98 19.77
N LYS A 207 15.78 -4.14 20.43
CA LYS A 207 15.63 -2.66 20.41
C LYS A 207 15.30 -2.05 19.04
N ASN A 208 15.90 -2.56 17.97
CA ASN A 208 15.82 -1.96 16.63
C ASN A 208 15.11 -2.85 15.61
N THR A 209 14.61 -4.02 15.99
CA THR A 209 14.04 -4.97 15.02
C THR A 209 12.94 -5.80 15.64
N VAL A 210 11.78 -5.78 15.00
CA VAL A 210 10.66 -6.67 15.27
C VAL A 210 10.59 -7.72 14.16
N PHE A 211 10.55 -8.98 14.56
CA PHE A 211 10.41 -10.14 13.70
C PHE A 211 9.15 -10.89 14.09
N PHE A 212 8.22 -11.05 13.16
CA PHE A 212 7.00 -11.80 13.35
C PHE A 212 6.86 -12.86 12.27
N GLN A 213 6.70 -14.10 12.67
CA GLN A 213 6.45 -15.22 11.79
C GLN A 213 5.12 -15.87 12.17
N ILE A 214 4.34 -16.20 11.14
CA ILE A 214 3.12 -16.98 11.28
C ILE A 214 3.10 -18.08 10.23
N ILE A 215 2.79 -19.29 10.68
CA ILE A 215 2.66 -20.50 9.87
C ILE A 215 1.29 -21.08 10.11
N ASN A 216 0.54 -21.36 9.05
CA ASN A 216 -0.73 -22.05 9.14
C ASN A 216 -0.84 -23.14 8.08
N ASN A 217 -1.56 -24.21 8.38
CA ASN A 217 -2.01 -25.10 7.32
C ASN A 217 -3.23 -24.56 6.60
N PHE A 218 -3.45 -25.04 5.37
CA PHE A 218 -4.63 -24.73 4.58
C PHE A 218 -4.96 -25.91 3.66
N LYS A 219 -6.22 -26.00 3.23
CA LYS A 219 -6.61 -26.98 2.21
C LYS A 219 -6.31 -26.42 0.82
N PRO A 220 -5.56 -27.11 -0.06
CA PRO A 220 -5.34 -26.65 -1.42
C PRO A 220 -6.67 -26.56 -2.18
N VAL A 221 -7.14 -25.35 -2.47
CA VAL A 221 -8.32 -25.13 -3.32
C VAL A 221 -7.87 -24.73 -4.73
N ILE A 222 -8.57 -25.26 -5.74
CA ILE A 222 -8.27 -25.12 -7.17
C ILE A 222 -8.49 -23.68 -7.70
N ARG A 223 -9.08 -22.76 -6.92
CA ARG A 223 -9.33 -21.36 -7.34
C ARG A 223 -8.51 -20.34 -6.56
N GLY A 224 -7.75 -19.55 -7.33
CA GLY A 224 -6.94 -18.43 -6.84
C GLY A 224 -7.79 -17.22 -6.47
N ALA A 225 -8.24 -17.15 -5.22
CA ALA A 225 -8.68 -15.89 -4.65
C ALA A 225 -7.44 -14.99 -4.45
N LYS A 226 -7.37 -13.87 -5.19
CA LYS A 226 -6.36 -12.83 -4.94
C LYS A 226 -6.62 -12.20 -3.57
N GLY A 227 -5.67 -12.35 -2.64
CA GLY A 227 -5.76 -11.80 -1.30
C GLY A 227 -5.57 -10.27 -1.31
N ILE A 228 -6.66 -9.52 -1.13
CA ILE A 228 -6.66 -8.06 -1.02
C ILE A 228 -5.86 -7.60 0.22
N GLY A 229 -5.92 -8.36 1.33
CA GLY A 229 -5.27 -8.02 2.60
C GLY A 229 -3.74 -7.92 2.52
N LEU A 230 -3.06 -8.90 1.92
CA LEU A 230 -1.60 -8.90 1.79
C LEU A 230 -1.08 -7.79 0.84
N SER A 231 -1.87 -7.43 -0.17
CA SER A 231 -1.57 -6.28 -1.03
C SER A 231 -1.59 -4.98 -0.23
N ASN A 232 -2.59 -4.80 0.65
CA ASN A 232 -2.69 -3.61 1.50
C ASN A 232 -1.55 -3.56 2.52
N LEU A 233 -1.20 -4.69 3.14
CA LEU A 233 -0.06 -4.77 4.06
C LEU A 233 1.24 -4.36 3.34
N LYS A 234 1.50 -4.88 2.14
CA LYS A 234 2.70 -4.54 1.36
C LYS A 234 2.79 -3.04 1.04
N LYS A 235 1.68 -2.43 0.61
CA LYS A 235 1.63 -0.98 0.35
C LYS A 235 1.87 -0.17 1.63
N ARG A 236 1.23 -0.56 2.74
CA ARG A 236 1.39 0.11 4.03
C ARG A 236 2.83 0.04 4.54
N LEU A 237 3.46 -1.12 4.43
CA LEU A 237 4.89 -1.29 4.75
C LEU A 237 5.80 -0.39 3.91
N GLN A 238 5.53 -0.26 2.61
CA GLN A 238 6.29 0.64 1.72
C GLN A 238 6.19 2.11 2.11
N LEU A 239 5.03 2.53 2.61
CA LEU A 239 4.79 3.92 3.02
C LEU A 239 5.41 4.24 4.39
N ILE A 240 5.21 3.37 5.38
CA ILE A 240 5.61 3.65 6.78
C ILE A 240 7.06 3.25 7.05
N TYR A 241 7.54 2.15 6.46
CA TYR A 241 8.88 1.61 6.67
C TYR A 241 9.70 1.53 5.37
N PRO A 242 9.86 2.63 4.62
CA PRO A 242 10.56 2.58 3.33
C PRO A 242 11.99 2.04 3.52
N LYS A 243 12.33 0.95 2.81
CA LYS A 243 13.61 0.23 2.91
C LYS A 243 13.97 -0.30 4.31
N ARG A 244 13.01 -0.30 5.25
CA ARG A 244 13.16 -0.73 6.65
C ARG A 244 12.22 -1.89 6.99
N HIS A 245 11.75 -2.62 5.98
CA HIS A 245 10.92 -3.79 6.16
C HIS A 245 11.27 -4.89 5.17
N GLU A 246 10.95 -6.11 5.54
CA GLU A 246 10.98 -7.29 4.68
C GLU A 246 9.73 -8.13 4.94
N LEU A 247 8.99 -8.47 3.89
CA LEU A 247 7.84 -9.36 3.96
C LEU A 247 8.09 -10.54 3.02
N LEU A 248 8.30 -11.72 3.60
CA LEU A 248 8.49 -12.98 2.89
C LEU A 248 7.25 -13.85 3.02
N LEU A 249 6.72 -14.29 1.89
CA LEU A 249 5.55 -15.16 1.81
C LEU A 249 5.97 -16.46 1.14
N LYS A 250 5.86 -17.58 1.83
CA LYS A 250 6.17 -18.91 1.31
C LYS A 250 4.92 -19.78 1.36
N LYS A 251 4.60 -20.42 0.25
CA LYS A 251 3.52 -21.39 0.14
C LYS A 251 4.13 -22.76 -0.17
N GLY A 252 4.05 -23.68 0.79
CA GLY A 252 4.41 -25.08 0.63
C GLY A 252 3.21 -25.96 0.32
N GLU A 253 3.42 -27.27 0.36
CA GLU A 253 2.34 -28.25 0.27
C GLU A 253 1.51 -28.23 1.55
N GLY A 254 0.31 -27.64 1.47
CA GLY A 254 -0.62 -27.56 2.59
C GLY A 254 -0.23 -26.61 3.73
N THR A 255 0.86 -25.85 3.58
CA THR A 255 1.33 -24.88 4.58
C THR A 255 1.62 -23.51 3.97
N TYR A 256 1.23 -22.47 4.69
CA TYR A 256 1.49 -21.08 4.32
C TYR A 256 2.27 -20.41 5.44
N GLN A 257 3.36 -19.76 5.08
CA GLN A 257 4.23 -19.04 6.00
C GLN A 257 4.33 -17.59 5.56
N ALA A 258 4.04 -16.67 6.47
CA ALA A 258 4.37 -15.26 6.34
C ALA A 258 5.43 -14.90 7.37
N THR A 259 6.43 -14.12 6.95
CA THR A 259 7.48 -13.62 7.81
C THR A 259 7.64 -12.14 7.55
N LEU A 260 7.47 -11.35 8.60
CA LEU A 260 7.58 -9.91 8.60
C LEU A 260 8.74 -9.50 9.49
N LYS A 261 9.67 -8.73 8.92
CA LYS A 261 10.75 -8.08 9.65
C LYS A 261 10.60 -6.58 9.48
N ILE A 262 10.61 -5.84 10.58
CA ILE A 262 10.52 -4.39 10.62
C ILE A 262 11.71 -3.87 11.42
N GLN A 263 12.43 -2.90 10.86
CA GLN A 263 13.40 -2.11 11.60
C GLN A 263 12.69 -0.92 12.23
N THR A 264 12.67 -0.90 13.55
CA THR A 264 12.02 0.15 14.34
C THR A 264 12.88 1.42 14.36
N LEU A 265 12.24 2.56 14.66
CA LEU A 265 12.91 3.86 14.79
C LEU A 265 13.72 3.93 16.08
#